data_AF-A0A9E2PQ81-F1
#
_entry.id   AF-A0A9E2PQ81-F1
#
_cell.length_a   1.000
_cell.length_b   1.000
_cell.length_c   1.000
_cell.angle_alpha   90.00
_cell.angle_beta   90.00
_cell.angle_gamma   90.00
#
_symmetry.space_group_name_H-M   'P 1'
#
loop_
_entity.id
_entity.type
_entity.pdbx_description
1 polymer ?
#
loop_
_entity_poly.entity_id
_entity_poly.type
_entity_poly.pdbx_seq_one_letter_code
_entity_poly.pdbx_strand_id
1 'polypeptide(L)' 'MKIDLIIAGGDVYTPERIISPGMVAISGDKIAFCRKMGRMDNVPCIDASGKIPGKFQGQPLNSKYSFTGAEE' A
#
# COMPACT_ATOMS: atom_id res chain seq x y z
N MET A 1 -2.47 -8.74 14.57
CA MET A 1 -3.18 -8.62 13.28
C MET A 1 -2.56 -9.59 12.29
N LYS A 2 -3.35 -10.39 11.56
CA LYS A 2 -2.82 -11.32 10.55
C LYS A 2 -2.64 -10.57 9.24
N ILE A 3 -1.48 -10.66 8.60
CA ILE A 3 -1.25 -10.13 7.24
C ILE A 3 -1.37 -11.29 6.27
N ASP A 4 -2.20 -11.13 5.23
CA ASP A 4 -2.44 -12.17 4.23
C ASP A 4 -1.56 -12.01 2.98
N LEU A 5 -1.24 -10.76 2.60
CA LEU A 5 -0.45 -10.44 1.41
C LEU A 5 0.34 -9.14 1.59
N ILE A 6 1.54 -9.09 1.02
CA ILE A 6 2.35 -7.88 0.90
C ILE A 6 2.59 -7.58 -0.60
N ILE A 7 2.47 -6.31 -0.98
CA ILE A 7 2.94 -5.79 -2.28
C ILE A 7 4.12 -4.87 -1.97
N ALA A 8 5.31 -5.16 -2.47
CA ALA A 8 6.53 -4.44 -2.10
C ALA A 8 7.45 -4.17 -3.29
N GLY A 9 8.43 -3.29 -3.10
CA GLY A 9 9.50 -3.02 -4.09
C GLY A 9 9.19 -1.89 -5.07
N GLY A 10 7.93 -1.48 -5.19
CA GLY A 10 7.50 -0.34 -6.01
C GLY A 10 7.32 0.95 -5.23
N ASP A 11 6.92 2.01 -5.94
CA ASP A 11 6.50 3.28 -5.34
C ASP A 11 5.03 3.19 -4.89
N VAL A 12 4.76 3.60 -3.65
CA VAL A 12 3.40 3.67 -3.12
C VAL A 12 2.93 5.12 -3.12
N TYR A 13 1.92 5.41 -3.94
CA TYR A 13 1.31 6.73 -4.06
C TYR A 13 0.12 6.84 -3.09
N THR A 14 0.24 7.68 -2.07
CA THR A 14 -0.86 8.05 -1.17
C THR A 14 -1.38 9.45 -1.53
N PRO A 15 -2.53 9.88 -0.99
CA PRO A 15 -3.01 11.25 -1.20
C PRO A 15 -2.02 12.32 -0.73
N GLU A 16 -1.24 12.08 0.33
CA GLU A 16 -0.32 13.10 0.86
C GLU A 16 1.09 13.03 0.27
N ARG A 17 1.56 11.84 -0.12
CA ARG A 17 2.97 11.65 -0.50
C ARG A 17 3.21 10.38 -1.31
N ILE A 18 4.44 10.26 -1.80
CA ILE A 18 4.98 9.04 -2.41
C ILE A 18 5.94 8.38 -1.41
N ILE A 19 5.82 7.06 -1.24
CA ILE A 19 6.72 6.24 -0.42
C ILE A 19 7.57 5.37 -1.36
N SER A 20 8.89 5.64 -1.40
CA SER A 20 9.84 4.98 -2.29
C SER A 20 11.10 4.50 -1.54
N PRO A 21 11.52 3.23 -1.70
CA PRO A 21 10.67 2.10 -2.08
C PRO A 21 9.62 1.84 -0.98
N GLY A 22 8.38 1.57 -1.39
CA GLY A 22 7.25 1.36 -0.50
C GLY A 22 6.80 -0.10 -0.43
N MET A 23 5.98 -0.38 0.57
CA MET A 23 5.22 -1.63 0.69
C MET A 23 3.80 -1.37 1.20
N VAL A 24 2.86 -2.17 0.73
CA VAL A 24 1.46 -2.18 1.18
C VAL A 24 1.15 -3.57 1.72
N ALA A 25 0.64 -3.64 2.94
CA ALA A 25 0.17 -4.88 3.53
C ALA A 25 -1.35 -4.96 3.50
N ILE A 26 -1.87 -6.15 3.17
CA ILE A 26 -3.29 -6.44 3.03
C ILE A 26 -3.68 -7.47 4.08
N SER A 27 -4.77 -7.19 4.79
CA SER A 27 -5.40 -8.07 5.79
C SER A 27 -6.88 -8.19 5.46
N GLY A 28 -7.31 -9.35 4.96
CA GLY A 28 -8.64 -9.55 4.42
C GLY A 28 -8.95 -8.56 3.28
N ASP A 29 -9.99 -7.76 3.47
CA ASP A 29 -10.49 -6.76 2.51
C ASP A 29 -9.92 -5.33 2.76
N LYS A 30 -8.98 -5.18 3.71
CA LYS A 30 -8.45 -3.88 4.13
C LYS A 30 -6.96 -3.74 3.87
N ILE A 31 -6.55 -2.49 3.64
CA ILE A 31 -5.16 -2.09 3.75
C ILE A 31 -4.83 -2.05 5.24
N ALA A 32 -3.88 -2.88 5.66
CA ALA A 32 -3.37 -2.91 7.02
C ALA A 32 -2.42 -1.75 7.28
N PHE A 33 -1.50 -1.49 6.35
CA PHE A 33 -0.57 -0.36 6.41
C PHE A 33 0.10 -0.10 5.05
N CYS A 34 0.60 1.12 4.89
CA CYS A 34 1.51 1.54 3.83
C CYS A 34 2.76 2.16 4.45
N ARG A 35 3.95 1.65 4.15
CA ARG A 35 5.20 2.15 4.75
C ARG A 35 6.40 1.98 3.83
N LYS A 36 7.54 2.57 4.21
CA LYS A 36 8.81 2.27 3.54
C LYS A 36 9.10 0.78 3.60
N MET A 37 9.70 0.25 2.54
CA MET A 37 10.09 -1.14 2.47
C MET A 37 10.98 -1.52 3.65
N GLY A 38 10.66 -2.64 4.28
CA GLY A 38 11.35 -3.14 5.46
C GLY A 38 11.29 -4.65 5.50
N ARG A 39 11.62 -5.22 6.66
CA ARG A 39 11.56 -6.68 6.85
C ARG A 39 10.14 -7.20 6.57
N MET A 40 10.08 -8.22 5.73
CA MET A 40 8.86 -8.99 5.46
C MET A 40 8.94 -10.26 6.29
N ASP A 41 7.98 -10.44 7.19
CA ASP A 41 7.77 -11.74 7.82
C ASP A 41 7.27 -12.73 6.75
N ASN A 42 7.33 -14.05 7.02
CA ASN A 42 6.94 -15.13 6.10
C ASN A 42 5.48 -15.04 5.60
N VAL A 43 5.20 -14.03 4.78
CA VAL A 43 3.92 -13.63 4.23
C VAL A 43 4.09 -13.64 2.71
N PRO A 44 3.12 -14.17 1.96
CA PRO A 44 3.13 -14.10 0.51
C PRO A 44 3.40 -12.65 0.03
N CYS A 45 4.29 -12.51 -0.95
CA CYS A 45 4.72 -11.20 -1.44
C CYS A 45 4.62 -11.11 -2.97
N ILE A 46 4.10 -9.99 -3.45
CA ILE A 46 4.14 -9.59 -4.86
C ILE A 46 5.23 -8.53 -5.01
N ASP A 47 6.21 -8.82 -5.86
CA ASP A 47 7.24 -7.86 -6.25
C ASP A 47 6.68 -6.88 -7.30
N ALA A 48 6.59 -5.61 -6.90
CA ALA A 48 6.18 -4.48 -7.71
C ALA A 48 7.36 -3.57 -8.09
N SER A 49 8.60 -4.05 -7.97
CA SER A 49 9.78 -3.31 -8.38
C SER A 49 9.72 -2.89 -9.85
N GLY A 50 10.03 -1.60 -10.09
CA GLY A 50 9.92 -0.99 -11.43
C GLY A 50 8.49 -0.93 -11.99
N LYS A 51 7.46 -1.23 -11.18
CA LYS A 51 6.05 -1.07 -11.54
C LYS A 51 5.50 0.18 -10.86
N ILE A 52 4.80 0.99 -11.65
CA ILE A 52 4.00 2.13 -11.19
C ILE A 52 2.56 1.61 -11.07
N PRO A 53 1.74 2.04 -10.09
CA PRO A 53 0.33 1.63 -10.04
C PRO A 53 -0.33 1.82 -11.40
N GLY A 54 -1.10 0.83 -11.86
CA GLY A 54 -1.81 0.91 -13.13
C GLY A 54 -2.65 2.19 -13.19
N LYS A 55 -2.75 2.82 -14.37
CA LYS A 55 -3.53 4.06 -14.56
C LYS A 55 -4.88 3.95 -13.83
N PHE A 56 -5.06 4.77 -12.80
CA PHE A 56 -6.37 4.98 -12.20
C PHE A 56 -7.23 5.68 -13.26
N GLN A 57 -8.01 4.91 -14.02
CA GLN A 57 -9.07 5.43 -14.90
C GLN A 57 -10.36 5.75 -14.13
N GLY A 58 -10.28 5.83 -12.80
CA GLY A 58 -11.33 6.39 -11.96
C GLY A 58 -11.14 7.89 -11.84
N GLN A 59 -12.23 8.64 -11.99
CA GLN A 59 -12.33 10.06 -11.64
C GLN A 59 -11.60 10.37 -10.33
N PRO A 60 -11.10 11.61 -10.14
CA PRO A 60 -10.45 12.02 -8.88
C PRO A 60 -11.27 11.51 -7.70
N LEU A 61 -10.59 10.93 -6.71
CA LEU A 61 -11.18 10.46 -5.46
C LEU A 61 -11.97 11.62 -4.82
N ASN A 62 -13.25 11.73 -5.16
CA ASN A 62 -14.19 12.58 -4.46
C ASN A 62 -14.32 12.01 -3.06
N SER A 63 -13.52 12.53 -2.13
CA SER A 63 -13.77 12.77 -0.69
C SER A 63 -14.51 11.71 0.15
N LYS A 64 -14.75 10.49 -0.34
CA LYS A 64 -15.58 9.46 0.31
C LYS A 64 -14.80 8.39 1.06
N TYR A 65 -13.48 8.37 0.93
CA TYR A 65 -12.63 7.40 1.63
C TYR A 65 -11.88 8.13 2.73
N SER A 66 -12.50 8.23 3.90
CA SER A 66 -11.85 8.63 5.14
C SER A 66 -10.96 7.48 5.61
N PHE A 67 -9.65 7.64 5.51
CA PHE A 67 -8.69 6.80 6.23
C PHE A 67 -8.70 7.24 7.69
N THR A 68 -9.50 6.57 8.53
CA THR A 68 -9.39 6.70 9.99
C THR A 68 -8.37 5.66 10.47
N GLY A 69 -7.13 6.09 10.69
CA GLY A 69 -6.12 5.24 11.31
C GLY A 69 -4.71 5.49 10.78
N ALA A 70 -4.16 6.66 11.11
CA ALA A 70 -2.72 6.85 11.18
C ALA A 70 -2.45 7.54 12.53
N GLU A 71 -2.51 6.77 13.60
CA GLU A 71 -1.91 7.18 14.88
C GLU A 71 -0.57 6.46 15.01
N GLU A 72 0.42 7.22 15.46
CA GLU A 72 1.82 6.86 15.68
C GLU A 72 2.02 5.78 16.74
#